data_AF-A0A1A0DB88-F1
#
_entry.id   AF-A0A1A0DB88-F1
#
_cell.length_a   1.000
_cell.length_b   1.000
_cell.length_c   1.000
_cell.angle_alpha   90.00
_cell.angle_beta   90.00
_cell.angle_gamma   90.00
#
_symmetry.space_group_name_H-M   'P 1'
#
loop_
_entity.id
_entity.type
_entity.pdbx_description
1 polymer ?
#
loop_
_entity_poly.entity_id
_entity_poly.type
_entity_poly.pdbx_seq_one_letter_code
_entity_poly.pdbx_strand_id
1 'polypeptide(L)'
;MSKPKPWTPEEDAKLETLANAGESWDAISATLGRPKSALWCRVRFVGMNLGPKAQKMSQTKQKNKVAKRTRAESIAIVARMMKEKASPEEIAKALNVRVPTVFNWTAEARKIAFPEKAKPQPIKSEQIHSRQHFGGPLPAGHPVVMKGLWRGLEHWRVPGFQNAVRV
;
A
#
# COMPACT_ATOMS: atom_id res chain seq x y z
N MET A 1 6.13 26.96 -32.70
CA MET A 1 5.10 25.93 -32.98
C MET A 1 3.99 26.59 -33.77
N SER A 2 3.67 26.10 -34.97
CA SER A 2 2.54 26.60 -35.76
C SER A 2 1.22 26.29 -35.04
N LYS A 3 0.25 27.21 -35.12
CA LYS A 3 -1.08 26.98 -34.55
C LYS A 3 -1.75 25.82 -35.30
N PRO A 4 -2.45 24.90 -34.61
CA PRO A 4 -3.15 23.82 -35.28
C PRO A 4 -4.22 24.38 -36.22
N LYS A 5 -4.37 23.75 -37.40
CA LYS A 5 -5.39 24.11 -38.38
C LYS A 5 -6.78 24.04 -37.72
N PRO A 6 -7.62 25.09 -37.82
CA PRO A 6 -8.96 25.07 -37.24
C PRO A 6 -9.80 23.95 -37.87
N TRP A 7 -10.78 23.47 -37.11
CA TRP A 7 -11.75 22.47 -37.58
C TRP A 7 -12.79 23.13 -38.47
N THR A 8 -13.08 22.54 -39.63
CA THR A 8 -14.16 22.99 -40.50
C THR A 8 -15.43 22.15 -40.28
N PRO A 9 -16.63 22.71 -40.53
CA PRO A 9 -17.88 21.96 -40.39
C PRO A 9 -17.95 20.74 -41.32
N GLU A 10 -17.27 20.78 -42.48
CA GLU A 10 -17.17 19.64 -43.39
C GLU A 10 -16.32 18.49 -42.80
N GLU A 11 -15.24 18.83 -42.09
CA GLU A 11 -14.41 17.84 -41.38
C GLU A 11 -15.20 17.19 -40.24
N ASP A 12 -16.03 17.97 -39.54
CA ASP A 12 -16.91 17.46 -38.49
C ASP A 12 -17.98 16.51 -39.05
N ALA A 13 -18.59 16.83 -40.19
CA ALA A 13 -19.58 15.94 -40.84
C ALA A 13 -18.94 14.61 -41.33
N LYS A 14 -17.72 14.68 -41.86
CA LYS A 14 -16.94 13.48 -42.24
C LYS A 14 -16.56 12.65 -41.01
N LEU A 15 -16.18 13.30 -39.91
CA LEU A 15 -15.88 12.64 -38.65
C LEU A 15 -17.11 11.92 -38.08
N GLU A 16 -18.27 12.55 -38.11
CA GLU A 16 -19.53 11.98 -37.65
C GLU A 16 -19.95 10.77 -38.48
N THR A 17 -19.92 10.88 -39.81
CA THR A 17 -20.28 9.77 -40.72
C THR A 17 -19.38 8.55 -40.54
N LEU A 18 -18.06 8.76 -40.46
CA LEU A 18 -17.10 7.66 -40.25
C LEU A 18 -17.19 7.06 -38.83
N ALA A 19 -17.42 7.88 -37.81
CA ALA A 19 -17.62 7.40 -36.45
C ALA A 19 -18.91 6.58 -36.31
N ASN A 20 -19.99 7.00 -36.99
CA ASN A 20 -21.27 6.28 -37.04
C ASN A 20 -21.17 4.99 -37.85
N ALA A 21 -20.39 4.97 -38.94
CA ALA A 21 -20.06 3.77 -39.69
C ALA A 21 -19.24 2.75 -38.88
N GLY A 22 -18.67 3.18 -37.74
CA GLY A 22 -17.89 2.32 -36.85
C GLY A 22 -16.51 1.99 -37.41
N GLU A 23 -15.95 2.89 -38.22
CA GLU A 23 -14.56 2.86 -38.66
C GLU A 23 -13.61 2.99 -37.48
N SER A 24 -12.40 2.45 -37.64
CA SER A 24 -11.37 2.59 -36.60
C SER A 24 -10.82 4.01 -36.57
N TRP A 25 -10.41 4.50 -35.41
CA TRP A 25 -9.76 5.82 -35.28
C TRP A 25 -8.50 5.97 -36.16
N ASP A 26 -7.85 4.85 -36.50
CA ASP A 26 -6.70 4.82 -37.40
C ASP A 26 -7.11 5.13 -38.84
N ALA A 27 -8.15 4.44 -39.34
CA ALA A 27 -8.73 4.70 -40.66
C ALA A 27 -9.24 6.14 -40.80
N ILE A 28 -9.93 6.66 -39.77
CA ILE A 28 -10.44 8.04 -39.75
C ILE A 28 -9.28 9.06 -39.74
N SER A 29 -8.22 8.76 -38.99
CA SER A 29 -7.02 9.59 -38.94
C SER A 29 -6.31 9.66 -40.29
N ALA A 30 -6.24 8.54 -41.00
CA ALA A 30 -5.67 8.47 -42.35
C ALA A 30 -6.53 9.24 -43.38
N THR A 31 -7.87 9.17 -43.28
CA THR A 31 -8.77 9.88 -44.21
C THR A 31 -8.78 11.39 -44.00
N LEU A 32 -8.76 11.86 -42.75
CA LEU A 32 -8.80 13.28 -42.41
C LEU A 32 -7.41 13.93 -42.34
N GLY A 33 -6.33 13.14 -42.36
CA GLY A 33 -4.96 13.64 -42.23
C GLY A 33 -4.67 14.31 -40.87
N ARG A 34 -5.45 13.98 -39.84
CA ARG A 34 -5.34 14.56 -38.49
C ARG A 34 -5.04 13.47 -37.46
N PRO A 35 -4.25 13.75 -36.41
CA PRO A 35 -3.89 12.76 -35.42
C PRO A 35 -5.11 12.30 -34.60
N LYS A 36 -5.12 11.03 -34.18
CA LYS A 36 -6.19 10.42 -33.39
C LYS A 36 -6.59 11.24 -32.15
N SER A 37 -5.63 11.86 -31.48
CA SER A 37 -5.86 12.72 -30.31
C SER A 37 -6.70 13.96 -30.65
N ALA A 38 -6.48 14.57 -31.82
CA ALA A 38 -7.27 15.71 -32.28
C ALA A 38 -8.71 15.28 -32.59
N LEU A 39 -8.90 14.11 -33.20
CA LEU A 39 -10.23 13.54 -33.46
C LEU A 39 -10.99 13.31 -32.14
N TRP A 40 -10.34 12.66 -31.17
CA TRP A 40 -10.94 12.36 -29.87
C TRP A 40 -11.32 13.62 -29.09
N CYS A 41 -10.43 14.62 -29.07
CA CYS A 41 -10.71 15.92 -28.45
C CYS A 41 -11.88 16.63 -29.13
N ARG A 42 -11.97 16.58 -30.47
CA ARG A 42 -13.06 17.21 -31.21
C ARG A 42 -14.40 16.55 -30.94
N VAL A 43 -14.46 15.21 -31.01
CA VAL A 43 -15.68 14.46 -30.69
C VAL A 43 -16.15 14.75 -29.26
N ARG A 44 -15.23 14.81 -28.30
CA ARG A 44 -15.56 15.16 -26.91
C ARG A 44 -16.03 16.61 -26.76
N PHE A 45 -15.45 17.55 -27.51
CA PHE A 45 -15.82 18.97 -27.48
C PHE A 45 -17.18 19.23 -28.12
N VAL A 46 -17.47 18.57 -29.25
CA VAL A 46 -18.74 18.72 -29.99
C VAL A 46 -19.85 17.84 -29.39
N GLY A 47 -19.49 16.84 -28.57
CA GLY A 47 -20.45 15.93 -27.96
C GLY A 47 -21.02 14.92 -28.97
N MET A 48 -20.29 14.61 -30.04
CA MET A 48 -20.74 13.66 -31.06
C MET A 48 -20.90 12.27 -30.45
N ASN A 49 -22.01 11.59 -30.79
CA ASN A 49 -22.35 10.31 -30.21
C ASN A 49 -21.45 9.23 -30.81
N LEU A 50 -20.48 8.78 -30.02
CA LEU A 50 -19.52 7.77 -30.42
C LEU A 50 -20.21 6.44 -30.67
N GLY A 51 -20.13 5.94 -31.91
CA GLY A 51 -20.68 4.64 -32.30
C GLY A 51 -20.26 3.49 -31.37
N PRO A 52 -21.03 2.37 -31.36
CA PRO A 52 -21.00 1.37 -30.29
C PRO A 52 -19.64 0.68 -30.07
N LYS A 53 -18.72 0.74 -31.03
CA LYS A 53 -17.36 0.17 -30.90
C LYS A 53 -16.45 0.99 -29.96
N ALA A 54 -16.61 2.32 -29.89
CA ALA A 54 -15.85 3.16 -28.97
C ALA A 54 -16.29 2.97 -27.51
N GLN A 55 -17.59 2.67 -27.30
CA GLN A 55 -18.13 2.31 -25.99
C GLN A 55 -17.60 0.95 -25.48
N LYS A 56 -17.34 -0.01 -26.38
CA LYS A 56 -16.81 -1.32 -25.98
C LYS A 56 -15.42 -1.25 -25.33
N MET A 57 -14.57 -0.28 -25.70
CA MET A 57 -13.25 -0.09 -25.07
C MET A 57 -13.32 0.41 -23.62
N SER A 58 -14.39 1.13 -23.24
CA SER A 58 -14.60 1.51 -21.83
C SER A 58 -15.15 0.35 -21.00
N GLN A 59 -15.98 -0.50 -21.62
CA GLN A 59 -16.58 -1.67 -20.97
C GLN A 59 -15.58 -2.81 -20.70
N THR A 60 -14.57 -3.04 -21.55
CA THR A 60 -13.52 -4.06 -21.30
C THR A 60 -12.70 -3.76 -20.04
N LYS A 61 -12.52 -2.48 -19.69
CA LYS A 61 -11.83 -2.07 -18.46
C LYS A 61 -12.68 -2.29 -17.20
N GLN A 62 -14.01 -2.18 -17.33
CA GLN A 62 -14.95 -2.46 -16.24
C GLN A 62 -15.20 -3.97 -16.03
N LYS A 63 -15.28 -4.78 -17.10
CA LYS A 63 -15.47 -6.24 -16.98
C LYS A 63 -14.33 -6.95 -16.24
N ASN A 64 -13.10 -6.48 -16.35
CA ASN A 64 -11.95 -7.04 -15.60
C ASN A 64 -11.94 -6.67 -14.10
N LYS A 65 -12.87 -5.84 -13.62
CA LYS A 65 -13.03 -5.50 -12.19
C LYS A 65 -13.92 -6.50 -11.44
N VAL A 66 -14.63 -7.38 -12.17
CA VAL A 66 -15.69 -8.26 -11.63
C VAL A 66 -15.16 -9.59 -11.05
N ALA A 67 -13.89 -9.95 -11.28
CA ALA A 67 -13.34 -11.23 -10.82
C ALA A 67 -12.33 -11.14 -9.67
N LYS A 68 -12.13 -9.96 -9.06
CA LYS A 68 -11.22 -9.81 -7.91
C LYS A 68 -12.03 -9.87 -6.63
N ARG A 69 -11.83 -10.93 -5.85
CA ARG A 69 -12.37 -11.07 -4.48
C ARG A 69 -12.11 -9.79 -3.71
N THR A 70 -13.13 -9.33 -2.98
CA THR A 70 -12.96 -8.15 -2.15
C THR A 70 -12.02 -8.47 -0.97
N ARG A 71 -11.45 -7.42 -0.37
CA ARG A 71 -10.59 -7.58 0.82
C ARG A 71 -11.35 -8.27 1.97
N ALA A 72 -12.62 -7.89 2.17
CA ALA A 72 -13.48 -8.46 3.21
C ALA A 72 -13.75 -9.95 2.99
N GLU A 73 -14.06 -10.36 1.76
CA GLU A 73 -14.21 -11.79 1.41
C GLU A 73 -12.94 -12.59 1.71
N SER A 74 -11.78 -12.02 1.35
CA SER A 74 -10.48 -12.66 1.61
C SER A 74 -10.24 -12.85 3.11
N ILE A 75 -10.52 -11.83 3.92
CA ILE A 75 -10.37 -11.89 5.38
C ILE A 75 -11.30 -12.94 6.00
N ALA A 76 -12.55 -13.05 5.53
CA ALA A 76 -13.50 -14.03 6.05
C ALA A 76 -13.02 -15.48 5.80
N ILE A 77 -12.46 -15.74 4.62
CA ILE A 77 -11.89 -17.06 4.28
C ILE A 77 -10.66 -17.36 5.16
N VAL A 78 -9.77 -16.38 5.33
CA VAL A 78 -8.61 -16.53 6.23
C VAL A 78 -9.06 -16.80 7.66
N ALA A 79 -10.08 -16.09 8.16
CA ALA A 79 -10.62 -16.29 9.51
C ALA A 79 -11.18 -17.70 9.70
N ARG A 80 -11.86 -18.26 8.68
CA ARG A 80 -12.34 -19.65 8.69
C ARG A 80 -11.18 -20.64 8.71
N MET A 81 -10.19 -20.50 7.82
CA MET A 81 -9.03 -21.40 7.78
C MET A 81 -8.19 -21.33 9.06
N MET A 82 -8.13 -20.18 9.74
CA MET A 82 -7.50 -20.05 11.05
C MET A 82 -8.24 -20.82 12.16
N LYS A 83 -9.58 -20.95 12.09
CA LYS A 83 -10.34 -21.80 13.03
C LYS A 83 -10.06 -23.29 12.80
N GLU A 84 -9.82 -23.67 11.55
CA GLU A 84 -9.45 -25.04 11.14
C GLU A 84 -7.96 -25.37 11.39
N LYS A 85 -7.20 -24.44 12.00
CA LYS A 85 -5.75 -24.53 12.32
C LYS A 85 -4.81 -24.68 11.11
N ALA A 86 -5.21 -24.17 9.94
CA ALA A 86 -4.36 -24.19 8.75
C ALA A 86 -3.13 -23.26 8.90
N SER A 87 -2.00 -23.68 8.32
CA SER A 87 -0.77 -22.86 8.27
C SER A 87 -0.96 -21.65 7.35
N PRO A 88 -0.31 -20.49 7.62
CA PRO A 88 -0.31 -19.34 6.70
C PRO A 88 0.12 -19.68 5.27
N GLU A 89 0.95 -20.71 5.10
CA GLU A 89 1.41 -21.20 3.79
C GLU A 89 0.31 -21.94 3.03
N GLU A 90 -0.47 -22.76 3.72
CA GLU A 90 -1.62 -23.47 3.16
C GLU A 90 -2.73 -22.49 2.76
N ILE A 91 -2.93 -21.46 3.58
CA ILE A 91 -3.87 -20.36 3.31
C ILE A 91 -3.45 -19.60 2.04
N ALA A 92 -2.15 -19.32 1.90
CA ALA A 92 -1.61 -18.65 0.73
C ALA A 92 -1.80 -19.48 -0.56
N LYS A 93 -1.56 -20.80 -0.47
CA LYS A 93 -1.78 -21.75 -1.56
C LYS A 93 -3.25 -21.86 -1.95
N ALA A 94 -4.17 -21.94 -0.99
CA ALA A 94 -5.61 -22.02 -1.22
C ALA A 94 -6.19 -20.75 -1.87
N LEU A 95 -5.65 -19.58 -1.52
CA LEU A 95 -6.10 -18.29 -2.06
C LEU A 95 -5.34 -17.84 -3.31
N ASN A 96 -4.30 -18.57 -3.73
CA ASN A 96 -3.37 -18.18 -4.80
C ASN A 96 -2.80 -16.76 -4.59
N VAL A 97 -2.36 -16.48 -3.35
CA VAL A 97 -1.74 -15.21 -2.95
C VAL A 97 -0.38 -15.47 -2.32
N ARG A 98 0.45 -14.44 -2.21
CA ARG A 98 1.75 -14.55 -1.54
C ARG A 98 1.57 -14.59 -0.01
N VAL A 99 2.44 -15.31 0.68
CA VAL A 99 2.41 -15.45 2.15
C VAL A 99 2.40 -14.09 2.89
N PRO A 100 3.20 -13.06 2.51
CA PRO A 100 3.12 -11.74 3.15
C PRO A 100 1.75 -11.07 3.03
N THR A 101 1.01 -11.35 1.95
CA THR A 101 -0.35 -10.84 1.76
C THR A 101 -1.32 -11.45 2.77
N VAL A 102 -1.15 -12.74 3.07
CA VAL A 102 -1.92 -13.42 4.13
C VAL A 102 -1.62 -12.79 5.49
N PHE A 103 -0.34 -12.54 5.82
CA PHE A 103 0.06 -11.87 7.06
C PHE A 103 -0.58 -10.48 7.24
N ASN A 104 -0.77 -9.71 6.16
CA ASN A 104 -1.48 -8.43 6.23
C ASN A 104 -2.98 -8.59 6.58
N TRP A 105 -3.57 -9.77 6.36
CA TRP A 105 -4.96 -10.07 6.66
C TRP A 105 -5.16 -10.82 7.97
N THR A 106 -4.12 -11.45 8.53
CA THR A 106 -4.24 -12.28 9.75
C THR A 106 -4.68 -11.47 10.97
N ALA A 107 -4.29 -10.20 11.10
CA ALA A 107 -4.69 -9.36 12.23
C ALA A 107 -6.21 -9.11 12.27
N GLU A 108 -6.81 -8.80 11.11
CA GLU A 108 -8.25 -8.59 10.99
C GLU A 108 -9.00 -9.93 11.07
N ALA A 109 -8.47 -10.97 10.42
CA ALA A 109 -9.03 -12.31 10.49
C ALA A 109 -9.03 -12.88 11.92
N ARG A 110 -7.99 -12.60 12.72
CA ARG A 110 -7.89 -13.04 14.12
C ARG A 110 -8.95 -12.38 15.00
N LYS A 111 -9.27 -11.10 14.79
CA LYS A 111 -10.36 -10.39 15.50
C LYS A 111 -11.73 -11.01 15.21
N ILE A 112 -11.94 -11.48 13.98
CA ILE A 112 -13.18 -12.14 13.55
C ILE A 112 -13.24 -13.60 14.05
N ALA A 113 -12.13 -14.32 13.97
CA ALA A 113 -12.04 -15.73 14.35
C ALA A 113 -12.06 -15.92 15.87
N PHE A 114 -11.40 -15.02 16.60
CA PHE A 114 -11.25 -15.01 18.05
C PHE A 114 -11.66 -13.61 18.56
N PRO A 115 -12.96 -13.29 18.59
CA PRO A 115 -13.41 -12.07 19.24
C PRO A 115 -12.93 -12.14 20.68
N GLU A 116 -12.14 -11.15 21.08
CA GLU A 116 -11.59 -11.07 22.42
C GLU A 116 -12.75 -11.03 23.41
N LYS A 117 -13.09 -12.17 24.03
CA LYS A 117 -13.84 -12.14 25.28
C LYS A 117 -12.98 -11.30 26.21
N ALA A 118 -13.51 -10.14 26.60
CA ALA A 118 -12.84 -9.14 27.42
C ALA A 118 -11.94 -9.84 28.44
N LYS A 119 -10.63 -9.78 28.22
CA LYS A 119 -9.68 -10.23 29.24
C LYS A 119 -9.94 -9.35 30.47
N PRO A 120 -10.13 -9.92 31.68
CA PRO A 120 -10.08 -9.09 32.88
C PRO A 120 -8.76 -8.33 32.83
N GLN A 121 -8.83 -7.02 32.94
CA GLN A 121 -7.64 -6.18 32.84
C GLN A 121 -6.62 -6.69 33.84
N PRO A 122 -5.33 -6.83 33.46
CA PRO A 122 -4.31 -7.07 34.46
C PRO A 122 -4.43 -5.93 35.47
N ILE A 123 -4.62 -6.28 36.76
CA ILE A 123 -4.51 -5.32 37.85
C ILE A 123 -3.19 -4.59 37.58
N LYS A 124 -3.27 -3.31 37.24
CA LYS A 124 -2.11 -2.47 37.01
C LYS A 124 -1.34 -2.50 38.32
N SER A 125 -0.31 -3.33 38.43
CA SER A 125 0.74 -3.05 39.38
C SER A 125 1.28 -1.70 38.92
N GLU A 126 1.06 -0.68 39.76
CA GLU A 126 1.53 0.67 39.53
C GLU A 126 3.02 0.58 39.21
N GLN A 127 3.36 0.62 37.92
CA GLN A 127 4.68 1.02 37.49
C GLN A 127 4.77 2.50 37.82
N ILE A 128 5.15 2.77 39.07
CA ILE A 128 5.56 4.07 39.57
C ILE A 128 6.78 4.49 38.74
N HIS A 129 6.54 5.08 37.57
CA HIS A 129 7.53 5.88 36.86
C HIS A 129 7.53 7.26 37.51
N SER A 130 7.83 7.32 38.81
CA SER A 130 8.34 8.56 39.38
C SER A 130 9.77 8.69 38.86
N ARG A 131 10.01 9.63 37.92
CA ARG A 131 11.33 10.26 37.84
C ARG A 131 11.53 10.98 39.17
N GLN A 132 12.00 10.26 40.19
CA GLN A 132 12.47 10.85 41.43
C GLN A 132 13.72 11.65 41.05
N HIS A 133 13.60 12.97 41.07
CA HIS A 133 14.75 13.86 41.14
C HIS A 133 15.50 13.50 42.42
N PHE A 134 16.55 12.68 42.32
CA PHE A 134 17.48 12.46 43.42
C PHE A 134 18.29 13.75 43.60
N GLY A 135 17.82 14.64 44.47
CA GLY A 135 18.52 15.87 44.88
C GLY A 135 19.67 15.63 45.87
N GLY A 136 20.11 14.38 46.04
CA GLY A 136 21.19 13.97 46.94
C GLY A 136 22.04 12.85 46.33
N PRO A 137 23.21 12.54 46.92
CA PRO A 137 24.09 11.49 46.42
C PRO A 137 23.35 10.15 46.37
N LEU A 138 23.54 9.43 45.25
CA LEU A 138 22.90 8.12 45.04
C LEU A 138 23.33 7.15 46.15
N PRO A 139 22.40 6.33 46.69
CA PRO A 139 22.73 5.38 47.74
C PRO A 139 23.75 4.33 47.26
N ALA A 140 24.58 3.85 48.17
CA ALA A 140 25.52 2.77 47.87
C ALA A 140 24.76 1.53 47.36
N GLY A 141 25.20 0.97 46.23
CA GLY A 141 24.51 -0.13 45.55
C GLY A 141 23.58 0.29 44.40
N HIS A 142 23.38 1.59 44.15
CA HIS A 142 22.54 2.05 43.06
C HIS A 142 23.06 1.58 41.68
N PRO A 143 22.20 1.07 40.78
CA PRO A 143 22.63 0.43 39.53
C PRO A 143 23.44 1.34 38.60
N VAL A 144 23.19 2.65 38.61
CA VAL A 144 23.98 3.63 37.83
C VAL A 144 25.40 3.77 38.38
N VAL A 145 25.56 3.79 39.71
CA VAL A 145 26.87 3.88 40.38
C VAL A 145 27.66 2.60 40.11
N MET A 146 27.01 1.44 40.25
CA MET A 146 27.62 0.14 39.99
C MET A 146 28.04 0.00 38.51
N LYS A 147 27.22 0.47 37.58
CA LYS A 147 27.55 0.46 36.14
C LYS A 147 28.71 1.38 35.79
N GLY A 148 28.80 2.56 36.41
CA GLY A 148 29.93 3.47 36.25
C GLY A 148 31.23 2.88 36.81
N LEU A 149 31.16 2.30 38.01
CA LEU A 149 32.30 1.63 38.65
C LEU A 149 32.82 0.45 37.81
N TRP A 150 31.91 -0.38 37.29
CA TRP A 150 32.27 -1.51 36.43
C TRP A 150 32.97 -1.06 35.14
N ARG A 151 32.45 -0.01 34.47
CA ARG A 151 33.09 0.54 33.27
C ARG A 151 34.45 1.17 33.54
N GLY A 152 34.63 1.80 34.70
CA GLY A 152 35.93 2.28 35.15
C GLY A 152 36.94 1.13 35.30
N LEU A 153 36.54 0.03 35.94
CA LEU A 153 37.39 -1.16 36.08
C LEU A 153 37.68 -1.87 34.74
N GLU A 154 36.72 -1.89 33.81
CA GLU A 154 36.94 -2.41 32.45
C GLU A 154 38.03 -1.62 31.70
N HIS A 155 38.10 -0.30 31.92
CA HIS A 155 39.14 0.54 31.31
C HIS A 155 40.56 0.17 31.79
N TRP A 156 40.71 -0.22 33.06
CA TRP A 156 41.99 -0.68 33.62
C TRP A 156 42.36 -2.11 33.27
N ARG A 157 41.43 -2.89 32.70
CA ARG A 157 41.63 -4.30 32.31
C ARG A 157 42.19 -4.47 30.90
N VAL A 158 42.34 -3.38 30.14
CA VAL A 158 42.95 -3.39 28.80
C VAL A 158 44.49 -3.37 28.96
N PRO A 159 45.22 -4.38 28.44
CA PRO A 159 46.67 -4.41 28.55
C PRO A 159 47.28 -3.34 27.63
N GLY A 160 47.76 -2.24 28.24
CA GLY A 160 48.38 -1.12 27.52
C GLY A 160 48.52 0.18 28.33
N PHE A 161 47.86 0.30 29.48
CA PHE A 161 47.83 1.54 30.28
C PHE A 161 48.84 1.59 31.45
N GLN A 162 50.04 1.00 31.30
CA GLN A 162 51.11 1.06 32.33
C GLN A 162 52.31 1.93 31.96
N ASN A 163 52.36 2.53 30.76
CA ASN A 163 53.50 3.34 30.32
C ASN A 163 53.26 4.86 30.41
N ALA A 164 52.55 5.31 31.44
CA ALA A 164 52.50 6.73 31.78
C ALA A 164 52.48 6.86 33.31
N VAL A 165 53.68 7.02 33.86
CA VAL A 165 54.08 7.60 35.16
C VAL A 165 55.31 6.83 35.64
N ARG A 166 56.46 7.13 35.02
CA ARG A 166 57.75 7.19 35.70
C ARG A 166 58.14 8.66 35.68
N VAL A 167 58.12 9.28 36.85
CA VAL A 167 58.93 10.46 37.17
C VAL A 167 60.13 9.94 37.94
#